data_AF-A0A2M9XBS1-F1
#
_entry.id   AF-A0A2M9XBS1-F1
#
_cell.length_a   1.000
_cell.length_b   1.000
_cell.length_c   1.000
_cell.angle_alpha   90.00
_cell.angle_beta   90.00
_cell.angle_gamma   90.00
#
_symmetry.space_group_name_H-M   'P 1'
#
loop_
_entity.id
_entity.type
_entity.pdbx_description
1 polymer ?
#
loop_
_entity_poly.entity_id
_entity_poly.type
_entity_poly.pdbx_seq_one_letter_code
_entity_poly.pdbx_strand_id
1 'polypeptide(L)'
;MNAFQKRILPTVIYLGLTSTLLAVYFFYERSLIGFPDGHYTDLDRAFLWLYMVVGIQHILNVFVFVYFGLGYGSRSKWIFFLLFYAGSIFLYFGVDWILRAKLDHGVGG
;
A
#
# COMPACT_ATOMS: atom_id res chain seq x y z
N MET A 1 -27.01 4.73 -12.00
CA MET A 1 -25.58 4.50 -12.36
C MET A 1 -25.27 5.14 -13.71
N ASN A 2 -24.42 6.17 -13.74
CA ASN A 2 -24.05 6.84 -14.99
C ASN A 2 -23.09 5.96 -15.83
N ALA A 3 -22.92 6.29 -17.13
CA ALA A 3 -22.09 5.50 -18.04
C ALA A 3 -20.62 5.41 -17.60
N PHE A 4 -20.11 6.45 -16.92
CA PHE A 4 -18.77 6.49 -16.37
C PHE A 4 -18.60 5.50 -15.20
N GLN A 5 -19.53 5.51 -14.23
CA GLN A 5 -19.56 4.61 -13.08
C GLN A 5 -19.64 3.15 -13.51
N LYS A 6 -20.48 2.83 -14.51
CA LYS A 6 -20.54 1.49 -15.11
C LYS A 6 -19.19 1.02 -15.66
N ARG A 7 -18.41 1.92 -16.25
CA ARG A 7 -17.09 1.61 -16.84
C ARG A 7 -16.02 1.40 -15.77
N ILE A 8 -16.03 2.17 -14.69
CA ILE A 8 -14.99 2.08 -13.65
C ILE A 8 -15.29 1.04 -12.57
N LEU A 9 -16.55 0.60 -12.42
CA LEU A 9 -16.96 -0.29 -11.33
C LEU A 9 -16.13 -1.59 -11.24
N PRO A 10 -15.82 -2.31 -12.35
CA PRO A 10 -14.96 -3.49 -12.26
C PRO A 10 -13.55 -3.17 -11.75
N THR A 11 -12.97 -2.05 -12.21
CA THR A 11 -11.65 -1.58 -11.78
C THR A 11 -11.65 -1.18 -10.30
N VAL A 12 -12.71 -0.51 -9.84
CA VAL A 12 -12.88 -0.14 -8.44
C VAL A 12 -12.92 -1.38 -7.55
N ILE A 13 -13.71 -2.39 -7.92
CA ILE A 13 -13.82 -3.65 -7.16
C ILE A 13 -12.46 -4.35 -7.12
N TYR A 14 -11.81 -4.49 -8.28
CA TYR A 14 -10.52 -5.15 -8.39
C TYR A 14 -9.46 -4.46 -7.53
N LEU A 15 -9.23 -3.16 -7.72
CA LEU A 15 -8.19 -2.43 -7.01
C LEU A 15 -8.51 -2.24 -5.51
N GLY A 16 -9.80 -2.14 -5.17
CA GLY A 16 -10.27 -2.15 -3.79
C GLY A 16 -9.92 -3.46 -3.09
N LEU A 17 -10.22 -4.60 -3.71
CA LEU A 17 -9.87 -5.91 -3.16
C LEU A 17 -8.35 -6.08 -3.05
N THR A 18 -7.60 -5.70 -4.09
CA THR A 18 -6.13 -5.73 -4.07
C THR A 18 -5.59 -4.88 -2.91
N SER A 19 -6.14 -3.69 -2.69
CA SER A 19 -5.73 -2.83 -1.57
C SER A 19 -6.04 -3.45 -0.21
N THR A 20 -7.19 -4.09 -0.05
CA THR A 20 -7.52 -4.82 1.19
C THR A 20 -6.52 -5.93 1.45
N LEU A 21 -6.20 -6.75 0.44
CA LEU A 21 -5.22 -7.83 0.57
C LEU A 21 -3.83 -7.30 0.90
N LEU A 22 -3.40 -6.21 0.26
CA LEU A 22 -2.12 -5.56 0.54
C LEU A 22 -2.08 -5.00 1.95
N ALA A 23 -3.13 -4.36 2.44
CA ALA A 23 -3.19 -3.88 3.82
C ALA A 23 -2.98 -5.04 4.80
N VAL A 24 -3.71 -6.15 4.64
CA VAL A 24 -3.56 -7.36 5.46
C VAL A 24 -2.13 -7.90 5.38
N TYR A 25 -1.58 -7.99 4.17
CA TYR A 25 -0.21 -8.44 3.94
C TYR A 25 0.81 -7.59 4.71
N PHE A 26 0.73 -6.26 4.62
CA PHE A 26 1.67 -5.37 5.32
C PHE A 26 1.54 -5.47 6.85
N PHE A 27 0.33 -5.58 7.39
CA PHE A 27 0.16 -5.79 8.83
C PHE A 27 0.69 -7.15 9.28
N TYR A 28 0.54 -8.18 8.45
CA TYR A 28 1.11 -9.50 8.69
C TYR A 28 2.65 -9.45 8.69
N GLU A 29 3.29 -8.94 7.64
CA GLU A 29 4.75 -8.78 7.56
C GLU A 29 5.28 -7.98 8.75
N ARG A 30 4.61 -6.87 9.08
CA ARG A 30 4.95 -6.05 10.25
C ARG A 30 4.91 -6.85 11.56
N SER A 31 3.98 -7.78 11.71
CA SER A 31 3.83 -8.59 12.93
C SER A 31 4.94 -9.64 13.10
N LEU A 32 5.65 -9.98 12.01
CA LEU A 32 6.75 -10.94 12.03
C LEU A 32 8.12 -10.31 12.33
N ILE A 33 8.24 -8.99 12.19
CA ILE A 33 9.52 -8.30 12.46
C ILE A 33 9.86 -8.45 13.95
N GLY A 34 11.10 -8.86 14.23
CA GLY A 34 11.60 -9.08 15.59
C GLY A 34 11.13 -10.39 16.24
N PHE A 35 10.38 -11.25 15.53
CA PHE A 35 10.04 -12.58 16.04
C PHE A 35 11.17 -13.59 15.73
N PRO A 36 11.51 -14.52 16.65
CA PRO A 36 10.99 -14.67 18.02
C PRO A 36 11.76 -13.88 19.09
N ASP A 37 12.92 -13.34 18.74
CA ASP A 37 13.94 -12.87 19.70
C ASP A 37 13.57 -11.57 20.42
N GLY A 38 12.57 -10.82 19.90
CA GLY A 38 12.05 -9.57 20.45
C GLY A 38 12.98 -8.36 20.28
N HIS A 39 14.16 -8.55 19.69
CA HIS A 39 15.13 -7.49 19.46
C HIS A 39 14.85 -6.77 18.14
N TYR A 40 14.88 -5.44 18.17
CA TYR A 40 14.68 -4.58 17.00
C TYR A 40 15.92 -3.77 16.70
N THR A 41 16.54 -4.01 15.55
CA THR A 41 17.55 -3.11 15.00
C THR A 41 16.90 -1.81 14.50
N ASP A 42 17.69 -0.78 14.23
CA ASP A 42 17.17 0.45 13.62
C ASP A 42 16.59 0.20 12.21
N LEU A 43 17.08 -0.82 11.51
CA LEU A 43 16.57 -1.23 10.22
C LEU A 43 15.21 -1.94 10.35
N ASP A 44 15.03 -2.79 11.35
CA ASP A 44 13.74 -3.40 11.67
C ASP A 44 12.70 -2.34 12.02
N ARG A 45 13.09 -1.31 12.77
CA ARG A 45 12.23 -0.17 13.06
C ARG A 45 11.82 0.57 11.79
N ALA A 46 12.73 0.75 10.83
CA ALA A 46 12.41 1.35 9.54
C ALA A 46 11.38 0.53 8.76
N PHE A 47 11.51 -0.80 8.72
CA PHE A 47 10.52 -1.68 8.10
C PHE A 47 9.17 -1.68 8.85
N LEU A 48 9.18 -1.66 10.19
CA LEU A 48 7.96 -1.53 11.00
C LEU A 48 7.16 -0.27 10.63
N TRP A 49 7.86 0.86 10.47
CA TRP A 49 7.24 2.12 10.04
C TRP A 49 6.76 2.07 8.60
N LEU A 50 7.59 1.54 7.68
CA LEU A 50 7.24 1.41 6.27
C LEU A 50 5.95 0.60 6.09
N TYR A 51 5.89 -0.61 6.66
CA TYR A 51 4.72 -1.47 6.53
C TYR A 51 3.48 -0.87 7.22
N MET A 52 3.65 -0.17 8.34
CA MET A 52 2.52 0.50 8.99
C MET A 52 1.94 1.63 8.13
N VAL A 53 2.80 2.52 7.61
CA VAL A 53 2.38 3.66 6.78
C VAL A 53 1.70 3.16 5.50
N VAL A 54 2.30 2.18 4.84
CA VAL A 54 1.76 1.62 3.59
C VAL A 54 0.47 0.84 3.83
N GLY A 55 0.39 0.06 4.92
CA GLY A 55 -0.84 -0.63 5.34
C GLY A 55 -2.00 0.34 5.60
N ILE A 56 -1.77 1.41 6.36
CA ILE A 56 -2.76 2.49 6.59
C ILE A 56 -3.15 3.14 5.26
N GLN A 57 -2.18 3.43 4.39
CA GLN A 57 -2.46 4.03 3.09
C GLN A 57 -3.38 3.15 2.25
N HIS A 58 -3.18 1.82 2.22
CA HIS A 58 -4.07 0.91 1.51
C HIS A 58 -5.48 0.86 2.11
N ILE A 59 -5.63 0.94 3.44
CA ILE A 59 -6.95 1.10 4.07
C ILE A 59 -7.64 2.39 3.58
N LEU A 60 -6.91 3.51 3.52
CA LEU A 60 -7.44 4.76 2.99
C LEU A 60 -7.84 4.64 1.51
N ASN A 61 -7.03 3.96 0.70
CA ASN A 61 -7.33 3.71 -0.71
C ASN A 61 -8.64 2.90 -0.87
N VAL A 62 -8.91 1.91 -0.01
CA VAL A 62 -10.17 1.15 -0.01
C VAL A 62 -11.37 2.08 0.17
N PHE A 63 -11.32 3.03 1.11
CA PHE A 63 -12.40 4.01 1.27
C PHE A 63 -12.60 4.88 0.03
N VAL A 64 -11.52 5.27 -0.64
CA VAL A 64 -11.59 6.03 -1.89
C VAL A 64 -12.18 5.18 -3.02
N PHE A 65 -11.83 3.90 -3.12
CA PHE A 65 -12.45 2.98 -4.08
C PHE A 65 -13.95 2.83 -3.82
N VAL A 66 -14.37 2.62 -2.56
CA VAL A 66 -15.80 2.59 -2.19
C VAL A 66 -16.50 3.89 -2.59
N TYR A 67 -15.90 5.05 -2.32
CA TYR A 67 -16.43 6.35 -2.71
C TYR A 67 -16.68 6.45 -4.23
N PHE A 68 -15.71 6.07 -5.07
CA PHE A 68 -15.90 6.05 -6.53
C PHE A 68 -16.87 4.96 -6.99
N GLY A 69 -16.92 3.80 -6.32
CA GLY A 69 -17.84 2.69 -6.62
C GLY A 69 -19.31 3.07 -6.41
N LEU A 70 -19.59 3.84 -5.36
CA LEU A 70 -20.90 4.43 -5.09
C LEU A 70 -21.31 5.50 -6.13
N GLY A 71 -20.38 5.90 -7.00
CA GLY A 71 -20.64 6.85 -8.09
C GLY A 71 -20.31 8.29 -7.72
N TYR A 72 -19.64 8.52 -6.60
CA TYR A 72 -19.16 9.84 -6.23
C TYR A 72 -17.86 10.18 -6.98
N GLY A 73 -17.65 11.48 -7.22
CA GLY A 73 -16.44 11.99 -7.88
C GLY A 73 -16.55 12.17 -9.40
N SER A 74 -15.55 12.86 -9.96
CA SER A 74 -15.45 13.15 -11.40
C SER A 74 -14.38 12.27 -12.06
N ARG A 75 -14.43 12.18 -13.39
CA ARG A 75 -13.41 11.48 -14.19
C ARG A 75 -11.98 11.99 -13.92
N SER A 76 -11.81 13.30 -13.76
CA SER A 76 -10.50 13.90 -13.47
C SER A 76 -9.97 13.46 -12.10
N LYS A 77 -10.82 13.47 -11.07
CA LYS A 77 -10.46 13.00 -9.72
C LYS A 77 -10.11 11.52 -9.72
N TRP A 78 -10.83 10.70 -10.49
CA TRP A 78 -10.53 9.27 -10.65
C TRP A 78 -9.14 9.05 -11.27
N ILE A 79 -8.84 9.72 -12.38
CA ILE A 79 -7.54 9.60 -13.06
C ILE A 79 -6.41 10.07 -12.14
N PHE A 80 -6.57 11.21 -11.49
CA PHE A 80 -5.58 11.73 -10.54
C PHE A 80 -5.34 10.74 -9.40
N PHE A 81 -6.41 10.17 -8.83
CA PHE A 81 -6.30 9.16 -7.79
C PHE A 81 -5.56 7.91 -8.28
N LEU A 82 -5.82 7.43 -9.50
CA LEU A 82 -5.09 6.30 -10.07
C LEU A 82 -3.59 6.59 -10.24
N LEU A 83 -3.23 7.81 -10.66
CA LEU A 83 -1.82 8.23 -10.75
C LEU A 83 -1.16 8.27 -9.38
N PHE A 84 -1.85 8.82 -8.37
CA PHE A 84 -1.38 8.83 -6.99
C PHE A 84 -1.21 7.40 -6.46
N TYR A 85 -2.21 6.54 -6.65
CA TYR A 85 -2.20 5.14 -6.24
C TYR A 85 -1.01 4.39 -6.86
N ALA A 86 -0.83 4.48 -8.18
CA ALA A 86 0.31 3.87 -8.87
C ALA A 86 1.66 4.44 -8.37
N GLY A 87 1.77 5.76 -8.27
CA GLY A 87 2.99 6.43 -7.79
C GLY A 87 3.38 5.99 -6.38
N SER A 88 2.40 5.80 -5.48
CA SER A 88 2.66 5.33 -4.12
C SER A 88 3.22 3.91 -4.06
N ILE A 89 2.81 3.04 -4.99
CA ILE A 89 3.36 1.67 -5.10
C ILE A 89 4.82 1.73 -5.55
N PHE A 90 5.15 2.57 -6.55
CA PHE A 90 6.54 2.77 -6.97
C PHE A 90 7.41 3.33 -5.84
N LEU A 91 6.90 4.28 -5.07
CA LEU A 91 7.60 4.82 -3.91
C LEU A 91 7.85 3.74 -2.85
N TYR A 92 6.86 2.90 -2.54
CA TYR A 92 7.04 1.76 -1.63
C TYR A 92 8.19 0.85 -2.10
N PHE A 93 8.16 0.39 -3.35
CA PHE A 93 9.20 -0.49 -3.88
C PHE A 93 10.58 0.19 -3.90
N GLY A 94 10.64 1.49 -4.19
CA GLY A 94 11.88 2.26 -4.11
C GLY A 94 12.47 2.30 -2.70
N VAL A 95 11.63 2.55 -1.69
CA VAL A 95 12.07 2.57 -0.28
C VAL A 95 12.44 1.16 0.19
N ASP A 96 11.62 0.15 -0.08
CA ASP A 96 11.89 -1.25 0.27
C ASP A 96 13.22 -1.72 -0.34
N TRP A 97 13.47 -1.42 -1.62
CA TRP A 97 14.74 -1.73 -2.29
C TRP A 97 15.94 -1.08 -1.58
N ILE A 98 15.85 0.21 -1.22
CA ILE A 98 16.92 0.93 -0.52
C ILE A 98 17.18 0.31 0.86
N LEU A 99 16.13 -0.02 1.61
CA LEU A 99 16.26 -0.63 2.94
C LEU A 99 16.89 -2.03 2.85
N ARG A 100 16.49 -2.85 1.88
CA ARG A 100 17.07 -4.18 1.64
C ARG A 100 18.52 -4.11 1.18
N ALA A 101 18.87 -3.19 0.29
CA ALA A 101 20.27 -2.98 -0.11
C ALA A 101 21.16 -2.62 1.09
N LYS A 102 20.65 -1.83 2.05
CA LYS A 102 21.36 -1.56 3.31
C LYS A 102 21.45 -2.78 4.22
N LEU A 103 20.45 -3.66 4.21
CA LEU A 103 20.49 -4.93 4.91
C LEU A 103 21.62 -5.81 4.36
N ASP A 104 21.66 -5.98 3.03
CA ASP A 104 22.64 -6.80 2.32
C ASP A 104 24.08 -6.28 2.46
N HIS A 105 24.27 -4.95 2.46
CA HIS A 105 25.58 -4.34 2.73
C HIS A 105 25.95 -4.30 4.22
N GLY A 106 24.99 -4.54 5.12
CA GLY A 106 25.21 -4.69 6.56
C GLY A 106 25.63 -6.11 6.96
N VAL A 107 25.47 -7.11 6.08
CA VAL A 107 25.95 -8.49 6.28
C VAL A 107 27.41 -8.63 5.81
N GLY A 108 28.26 -7.75 6.33
CA GLY A 108 29.71 -7.86 6.28
C GLY A 108 30.23 -8.09 7.69
N GLY A 109 29.99 -9.29 8.22
CA GLY A 109 30.42 -9.77 9.53
C GLY A 109 30.28 -11.28 9.61
#